data_AF-A0A8J3Q2D6-F1
#
_entry.id   AF-A0A8J3Q2D6-F1
#
_cell.length_a   1.000
_cell.length_b   1.000
_cell.length_c   1.000
_cell.angle_alpha   90.00
_cell.angle_beta   90.00
_cell.angle_gamma   90.00
#
_symmetry.space_group_name_H-M   'P 1'
#
loop_
_entity.id
_entity.type
_entity.pdbx_description
1 polymer ?
#
loop_
_entity_poly.entity_id
_entity_poly.type
_entity_poly.pdbx_seq_one_letter_code
_entity_poly.pdbx_strand_id
1 'polypeptide(L)'
;MSEYLAAWQRLIDSDDRAGALTRHLAFLVDSPESEGRLSALLEKLIDVRIEEQRLELVFGYEQFDDECVVSLESPYFGDTSDAPASVAEVARVHNGIGWESLGGGGFGFSGFDDGCFLGGGGWEAEALTEAAQENKDFLDELDAAGLTVDDVVSPMDYGQNWLIWHPVKTNSRGEPALYFVSHGDCVAREVTRARDLAFGPLLLAIMAQEILDQDVLDEVYN
;
A
#
# COMPACT_ATOMS: atom_id res chain seq x y z
N MET A 1 -22.65 -15.60 -10.04
CA MET A 1 -21.33 -15.50 -9.39
C MET A 1 -20.39 -14.89 -10.40
N SER A 2 -19.76 -13.75 -10.08
CA SER A 2 -18.75 -13.13 -10.94
C SER A 2 -17.55 -14.07 -11.14
N GLU A 3 -16.80 -13.89 -12.23
CA GLU A 3 -15.65 -14.75 -12.55
C GLU A 3 -14.56 -14.70 -11.46
N TYR A 4 -14.34 -13.53 -10.85
CA TYR A 4 -13.35 -13.36 -9.77
C TYR A 4 -13.75 -14.13 -8.50
N LEU A 5 -15.03 -14.12 -8.11
CA LEU A 5 -15.51 -14.91 -6.96
C LEU A 5 -15.31 -16.41 -7.20
N ALA A 6 -15.55 -16.89 -8.42
CA ALA A 6 -15.28 -18.28 -8.78
C ALA A 6 -13.78 -18.62 -8.79
N ALA A 7 -12.91 -17.66 -9.09
CA ALA A 7 -11.46 -17.83 -8.97
C ALA A 7 -11.02 -17.89 -7.51
N TRP A 8 -11.52 -17.00 -6.66
CA TRP A 8 -11.23 -17.00 -5.23
C TRP A 8 -11.75 -18.24 -4.51
N GLN A 9 -12.95 -18.73 -4.87
CA GLN A 9 -13.46 -19.97 -4.30
C GLN A 9 -12.55 -21.16 -4.63
N ARG A 10 -12.05 -21.25 -5.87
CA ARG A 10 -11.08 -22.29 -6.27
C ARG A 10 -9.75 -22.18 -5.52
N LEU A 11 -9.35 -20.96 -5.15
CA LEU A 11 -8.16 -20.73 -4.34
C LEU A 11 -8.34 -21.27 -2.92
N ILE A 12 -9.50 -21.02 -2.31
CA ILE A 12 -9.84 -21.48 -0.95
C ILE A 12 -9.97 -23.01 -0.91
N ASP A 13 -10.61 -23.59 -1.92
CA ASP A 13 -10.86 -25.03 -2.06
C ASP A 13 -9.62 -25.82 -2.54
N SER A 14 -8.49 -25.16 -2.81
CA SER A 14 -7.27 -25.80 -3.31
C SER A 14 -6.64 -26.72 -2.25
N ASP A 15 -6.31 -27.96 -2.64
CA ASP A 15 -5.51 -28.89 -1.82
C ASP A 15 -4.09 -28.34 -1.56
N ASP A 16 -3.54 -27.59 -2.52
CA ASP A 16 -2.32 -26.80 -2.40
C ASP A 16 -2.70 -25.33 -2.16
N ARG A 17 -3.31 -25.04 -1.00
CA ARG A 17 -3.75 -23.68 -0.68
C ARG A 17 -2.58 -22.70 -0.61
N ALA A 18 -1.48 -23.10 0.03
CA ALA A 18 -0.28 -22.28 0.17
C ALA A 18 0.29 -21.89 -1.20
N GLY A 19 0.52 -22.86 -2.10
CA GLY A 19 1.02 -22.56 -3.44
C GLY A 19 0.01 -21.80 -4.29
N ALA A 20 -1.29 -22.04 -4.13
CA ALA A 20 -2.33 -21.26 -4.82
C ALA A 20 -2.30 -19.78 -4.40
N LEU A 21 -2.18 -19.50 -3.10
CA LEU A 21 -2.04 -18.15 -2.56
C LEU A 21 -0.75 -17.47 -3.01
N THR A 22 0.39 -18.16 -2.95
CA THR A 22 1.67 -17.62 -3.44
C THR A 22 1.56 -17.20 -4.91
N ARG A 23 0.92 -18.02 -5.76
CA ARG A 23 0.71 -17.67 -7.17
C ARG A 23 -0.27 -16.52 -7.35
N HIS A 24 -1.33 -16.46 -6.55
CA HIS A 24 -2.34 -15.39 -6.62
C HIS A 24 -1.79 -14.04 -6.19
N LEU A 25 -0.96 -14.01 -5.15
CA LEU A 25 -0.36 -12.80 -4.59
C LEU A 25 0.98 -12.41 -5.26
N ALA A 26 1.37 -13.10 -6.33
CA ALA A 26 2.64 -12.83 -7.02
C ALA A 26 2.73 -11.42 -7.62
N PHE A 27 1.62 -10.69 -7.77
CA PHE A 27 1.62 -9.28 -8.20
C PHE A 27 2.25 -8.33 -7.16
N LEU A 28 2.43 -8.79 -5.91
CA LEU A 28 3.09 -8.04 -4.84
C LEU A 28 4.63 -8.17 -4.88
N VAL A 29 5.17 -8.89 -5.85
CA VAL A 29 6.55 -9.39 -5.82
C VAL A 29 7.25 -9.08 -7.14
N ASP A 30 8.45 -8.50 -7.06
CA ASP A 30 9.29 -8.21 -8.23
C ASP A 30 10.78 -8.57 -8.04
N SER A 31 11.13 -9.11 -6.88
CA SER A 31 12.50 -9.44 -6.49
C SER A 31 12.54 -10.62 -5.50
N PRO A 32 13.67 -11.34 -5.41
CA PRO A 32 13.84 -12.41 -4.41
C PRO A 32 13.62 -11.96 -2.97
N GLU A 33 13.88 -10.68 -2.68
CA GLU A 33 13.64 -10.09 -1.37
C GLU A 33 12.13 -9.99 -1.07
N SER A 34 11.35 -9.48 -2.02
CA SER A 34 9.88 -9.48 -1.92
C SER A 34 9.28 -10.89 -1.94
N GLU A 35 9.87 -11.86 -2.64
CA GLU A 35 9.46 -13.27 -2.58
C GLU A 35 9.60 -13.82 -1.15
N GLY A 36 10.74 -13.54 -0.51
CA GLY A 36 11.00 -13.91 0.89
C GLY A 36 9.98 -13.30 1.85
N ARG A 37 9.63 -12.01 1.65
CA ARG A 37 8.60 -11.34 2.45
C ARG A 37 7.22 -11.97 2.28
N LEU A 38 6.80 -12.26 1.05
CA LEU A 38 5.52 -12.90 0.79
C LEU A 38 5.46 -14.28 1.45
N SER A 39 6.54 -15.06 1.37
CA SER A 39 6.64 -16.35 2.04
C SER A 39 6.49 -16.22 3.56
N ALA A 40 7.23 -15.29 4.18
CA ALA A 40 7.16 -15.06 5.62
C ALA A 40 5.77 -14.58 6.08
N LEU A 41 5.10 -13.74 5.27
CA LEU A 41 3.74 -13.29 5.55
C LEU A 41 2.74 -14.45 5.50
N LEU A 42 2.83 -15.31 4.47
CA LEU A 42 1.95 -16.47 4.32
C LEU A 42 2.16 -17.54 5.40
N GLU A 43 3.33 -17.59 6.04
CA GLU A 43 3.55 -18.46 7.22
C GLU A 43 2.72 -18.04 8.45
N LYS A 44 2.27 -16.77 8.52
CA LYS A 44 1.39 -16.26 9.59
C LYS A 44 -0.10 -16.35 9.27
N LEU A 45 -0.44 -16.78 8.06
CA LEU A 45 -1.81 -16.87 7.61
C LEU A 45 -2.55 -17.99 8.34
N ILE A 46 -3.65 -17.64 9.01
CA ILE A 46 -4.47 -18.57 9.79
C ILE A 46 -5.76 -18.96 9.06
N ASP A 47 -6.31 -18.06 8.25
CA ASP A 47 -7.52 -18.31 7.46
C ASP A 47 -7.55 -17.52 6.15
N VAL A 48 -8.31 -18.03 5.18
CA VAL A 48 -8.65 -17.33 3.94
C VAL A 48 -10.11 -17.60 3.63
N ARG A 49 -10.87 -16.52 3.45
CA ARG A 49 -12.31 -16.61 3.23
C ARG A 49 -12.80 -15.56 2.25
N ILE A 50 -14.04 -15.74 1.80
CA ILE A 50 -14.77 -14.73 1.05
C ILE A 50 -15.86 -14.19 1.97
N GLU A 51 -15.83 -12.90 2.25
CA GLU A 51 -16.82 -12.19 3.06
C GLU A 51 -17.29 -10.95 2.30
N GLU A 52 -18.59 -10.69 2.27
CA GLU A 52 -19.18 -9.53 1.56
C GLU A 52 -18.65 -9.27 0.12
N GLN A 53 -18.29 -10.33 -0.62
CA GLN A 53 -17.66 -10.27 -1.96
C GLN A 53 -16.21 -9.76 -2.02
N ARG A 54 -15.50 -9.81 -0.90
CA ARG A 54 -14.05 -9.56 -0.76
C ARG A 54 -13.31 -10.85 -0.48
N LEU A 55 -12.05 -10.91 -0.88
CA LEU A 55 -11.14 -11.96 -0.40
C LEU A 55 -10.49 -11.45 0.88
N GLU A 56 -10.65 -12.18 1.97
CA GLU A 56 -10.02 -11.84 3.25
C GLU A 56 -8.87 -12.80 3.53
N LEU A 57 -7.71 -12.25 3.87
CA LEU A 57 -6.56 -12.96 4.41
C LEU A 57 -6.47 -12.65 5.90
N VAL A 58 -6.57 -13.68 6.73
CA VAL A 58 -6.54 -13.52 8.19
C VAL A 58 -5.18 -13.97 8.71
N PHE A 59 -4.48 -13.08 9.41
CA PHE A 59 -3.16 -13.31 9.99
C PHE A 59 -3.25 -13.28 11.51
N GLY A 60 -2.58 -14.21 12.17
CA GLY A 60 -2.46 -14.20 13.63
C GLY A 60 -1.25 -13.38 14.09
N TYR A 61 -1.43 -12.59 15.15
CA TYR A 61 -0.30 -11.97 15.84
C TYR A 61 0.27 -12.94 16.87
N GLU A 62 1.58 -13.23 16.84
CA GLU A 62 2.17 -14.16 17.82
C GLU A 62 2.10 -13.65 19.27
N GLN A 63 1.98 -12.33 19.44
CA GLN A 63 2.11 -11.64 20.72
C GLN A 63 0.75 -11.21 21.31
N PHE A 64 -0.32 -11.28 20.53
CA PHE A 64 -1.66 -10.82 20.90
C PHE A 64 -2.69 -11.88 20.53
N ASP A 65 -3.74 -12.04 21.33
CA ASP A 65 -4.91 -12.88 20.98
C ASP A 65 -5.85 -12.10 20.05
N ASP A 66 -5.26 -11.49 19.03
CA ASP A 66 -5.92 -10.66 18.02
C ASP A 66 -5.49 -11.10 16.62
N GLU A 67 -6.32 -10.75 15.65
CA GLU A 67 -6.15 -11.10 14.24
C GLU A 67 -6.05 -9.83 13.39
N CYS A 68 -5.18 -9.85 12.38
CA CYS A 68 -5.20 -8.86 11.31
C CYS A 68 -5.97 -9.42 10.12
N VAL A 69 -6.99 -8.71 9.67
CA VAL A 69 -7.76 -9.06 8.47
C VAL A 69 -7.36 -8.11 7.35
N VAL A 70 -6.65 -8.64 6.36
CA VAL A 70 -6.39 -7.93 5.10
C VAL A 70 -7.52 -8.23 4.13
N SER A 71 -8.27 -7.19 3.78
CA SER A 71 -9.36 -7.25 2.81
C SER A 71 -8.86 -6.88 1.42
N LEU A 72 -9.15 -7.71 0.43
CA LEU A 72 -8.81 -7.49 -0.97
C LEU A 72 -10.07 -7.39 -1.81
N GLU A 73 -10.22 -6.25 -2.49
CA GLU A 73 -11.39 -5.91 -3.29
C GLU A 73 -11.37 -6.57 -4.67
N SER A 74 -12.49 -6.54 -5.37
CA SER A 74 -12.59 -7.11 -6.73
C SER A 74 -11.62 -6.45 -7.71
N PRO A 75 -11.17 -7.15 -8.77
CA PRO A 75 -10.29 -6.56 -9.78
C PRO A 75 -10.94 -5.39 -10.53
N TYR A 76 -10.13 -4.40 -10.93
CA TYR A 76 -10.57 -3.28 -11.74
C TYR A 76 -10.16 -3.41 -13.19
N PHE A 77 -11.13 -3.22 -14.08
CA PHE A 77 -10.95 -3.36 -15.52
C PHE A 77 -11.10 -2.06 -16.31
N GLY A 78 -11.40 -0.95 -15.63
CA GLY A 78 -11.60 0.36 -16.25
C GLY A 78 -10.30 1.05 -16.67
N ASP A 79 -10.40 2.36 -16.86
CA ASP A 79 -9.25 3.21 -17.19
C ASP A 79 -8.37 3.44 -15.96
N THR A 80 -7.06 3.36 -16.16
CA THR A 80 -6.04 3.47 -15.11
C THR A 80 -4.95 4.47 -15.49
N SER A 81 -5.19 5.33 -16.49
CA SER A 81 -4.16 6.27 -16.98
C SER A 81 -3.76 7.36 -15.98
N ASP A 82 -4.57 7.55 -14.92
CA ASP A 82 -4.38 8.59 -13.90
C ASP A 82 -3.42 8.18 -12.77
N ALA A 83 -2.80 7.00 -12.86
CA ALA A 83 -1.90 6.49 -11.83
C ALA A 83 -0.62 5.88 -12.43
N PRO A 84 0.43 5.70 -11.60
CA PRO A 84 1.60 4.92 -11.98
C PRO A 84 1.26 3.51 -12.49
N ALA A 85 2.05 3.00 -13.43
CA ALA A 85 1.80 1.71 -14.05
C ALA A 85 1.77 0.57 -13.02
N SER A 86 2.64 0.59 -12.02
CA SER A 86 2.67 -0.42 -10.97
C SER A 86 1.41 -0.42 -10.09
N VAL A 87 0.73 0.71 -9.95
CA VAL A 87 -0.56 0.80 -9.23
C VAL A 87 -1.66 0.17 -10.05
N ALA A 88 -1.67 0.43 -11.37
CA ALA A 88 -2.59 -0.22 -12.28
C ALA A 88 -2.41 -1.74 -12.29
N GLU A 89 -1.18 -2.25 -12.26
CA GLU A 89 -0.89 -3.69 -12.18
C GLU A 89 -1.51 -4.34 -10.93
N VAL A 90 -1.40 -3.68 -9.77
CA VAL A 90 -2.05 -4.14 -8.53
C VAL A 90 -3.58 -4.09 -8.67
N ALA A 91 -4.14 -2.97 -9.13
CA ALA A 91 -5.60 -2.79 -9.25
C ALA A 91 -6.27 -3.77 -10.22
N ARG A 92 -5.52 -4.25 -11.23
CA ARG A 92 -5.97 -5.29 -12.16
C ARG A 92 -6.16 -6.66 -11.51
N VAL A 93 -5.60 -6.86 -10.32
CA VAL A 93 -5.83 -8.07 -9.50
C VAL A 93 -6.79 -7.75 -8.34
N HIS A 94 -6.55 -6.66 -7.62
CA HIS A 94 -7.38 -6.21 -6.50
C HIS A 94 -7.48 -4.68 -6.48
N ASN A 95 -8.67 -4.14 -6.71
CA ASN A 95 -8.93 -2.70 -6.75
C ASN A 95 -9.12 -2.10 -5.36
N GLY A 96 -8.14 -2.34 -4.51
CA GLY A 96 -8.20 -1.98 -3.12
C GLY A 96 -7.71 -3.13 -2.26
N ILE A 97 -6.77 -2.81 -1.39
CA ILE A 97 -6.25 -3.73 -0.37
C ILE A 97 -6.16 -2.89 0.89
N GLY A 98 -6.82 -3.33 1.96
CA GLY A 98 -6.83 -2.58 3.21
C GLY A 98 -6.93 -3.46 4.45
N TRP A 99 -6.40 -2.94 5.56
CA TRP A 99 -6.47 -3.56 6.88
C TRP A 99 -6.42 -2.49 7.97
N GLU A 100 -6.78 -2.85 9.18
CA GLU A 100 -6.63 -1.99 10.35
C GLU A 100 -5.46 -2.48 11.21
N SER A 101 -4.68 -1.55 11.75
CA SER A 101 -3.66 -1.89 12.74
C SER A 101 -4.28 -2.12 14.12
N LEU A 102 -3.64 -2.95 14.94
CA LEU A 102 -4.06 -3.22 16.33
C LEU A 102 -4.17 -1.96 17.19
N GLY A 103 -3.37 -0.93 16.89
CA GLY A 103 -3.40 0.37 17.57
C GLY A 103 -4.50 1.32 17.06
N GLY A 104 -5.27 0.90 16.07
CA GLY A 104 -6.18 1.74 15.31
C GLY A 104 -5.51 2.45 14.14
N GLY A 105 -6.31 2.82 13.14
CA GLY A 105 -5.84 3.42 11.89
C GLY A 105 -5.85 2.42 10.74
N GLY A 106 -6.33 2.89 9.59
CA GLY A 106 -6.40 2.10 8.36
C GLY A 106 -5.07 2.14 7.61
N PHE A 107 -4.78 1.05 6.93
CA PHE A 107 -3.66 0.91 6.02
C PHE A 107 -4.16 0.42 4.67
N GLY A 108 -3.42 0.78 3.62
CA GLY A 108 -3.66 0.28 2.27
C GLY A 108 -4.34 1.31 1.38
N PHE A 109 -4.75 0.89 0.18
CA PHE A 109 -5.18 1.82 -0.87
C PHE A 109 -6.61 1.51 -1.32
N SER A 110 -7.32 2.55 -1.78
CA SER A 110 -8.74 2.46 -2.14
C SER A 110 -9.01 2.12 -3.60
N GLY A 111 -7.95 1.97 -4.42
CA GLY A 111 -8.07 1.62 -5.83
C GLY A 111 -8.57 2.77 -6.72
N PHE A 112 -9.39 2.42 -7.71
CA PHE A 112 -9.93 3.33 -8.71
C PHE A 112 -11.47 3.34 -8.70
N ASP A 113 -12.05 4.50 -9.00
CA ASP A 113 -13.47 4.63 -9.34
C ASP A 113 -13.63 5.57 -10.55
N ASP A 114 -14.43 5.14 -11.53
CA ASP A 114 -14.67 5.84 -12.81
C ASP A 114 -13.41 6.45 -13.49
N GLY A 115 -12.29 5.73 -13.45
CA GLY A 115 -11.02 6.16 -14.05
C GLY A 115 -10.12 7.01 -13.15
N CYS A 116 -10.63 7.47 -12.01
CA CYS A 116 -9.88 8.26 -11.04
C CYS A 116 -9.23 7.36 -10.00
N PHE A 117 -7.94 7.60 -9.72
CA PHE A 117 -7.26 6.95 -8.61
C PHE A 117 -7.69 7.59 -7.29
N LEU A 118 -8.13 6.77 -6.34
CA LEU A 118 -8.69 7.26 -5.07
C LEU A 118 -7.63 7.43 -3.98
N GLY A 119 -6.44 6.85 -4.13
CA GLY A 119 -5.34 6.99 -3.17
C GLY A 119 -5.68 6.55 -1.74
N GLY A 120 -5.05 7.21 -0.77
CA GLY A 120 -5.39 7.18 0.66
C GLY A 120 -6.36 8.31 1.02
N GLY A 121 -7.38 8.00 1.83
CA GLY A 121 -8.46 8.93 2.17
C GLY A 121 -8.12 9.94 3.26
N GLY A 122 -7.03 9.73 4.01
CA GLY A 122 -6.70 10.53 5.20
C GLY A 122 -5.73 11.70 5.01
N TRP A 123 -5.24 11.99 3.80
CA TRP A 123 -4.19 13.00 3.60
C TRP A 123 -4.66 14.44 3.79
N GLU A 124 -3.90 15.20 4.57
CA GLU A 124 -4.13 16.62 4.85
C GLU A 124 -2.95 17.45 4.29
N ALA A 125 -3.15 18.06 3.13
CA ALA A 125 -2.10 18.79 2.41
C ALA A 125 -1.49 19.94 3.22
N GLU A 126 -2.29 20.56 4.10
CA GLU A 126 -1.87 21.63 4.99
C GLU A 126 -0.73 21.23 5.94
N ALA A 127 -0.58 19.94 6.27
CA ALA A 127 0.51 19.43 7.10
C ALA A 127 1.87 19.89 6.57
N LEU A 128 2.08 19.89 5.25
CA LEU A 128 3.33 20.35 4.64
C LEU A 128 3.66 21.81 4.96
N THR A 129 2.63 22.64 5.16
CA THR A 129 2.76 24.06 5.47
C THR A 129 2.90 24.32 6.97
N GLU A 130 2.45 23.41 7.84
CA GLU A 130 2.64 23.54 9.29
C GLU A 130 4.12 23.50 9.68
N ALA A 131 4.92 22.70 8.96
CA ALA A 131 6.37 22.62 9.08
C ALA A 131 7.09 23.29 7.88
N ALA A 132 6.58 24.44 7.40
CA ALA A 132 7.08 25.05 6.16
C ALA A 132 8.59 25.36 6.15
N GLN A 133 9.20 25.62 7.31
CA GLN A 133 10.63 25.91 7.38
C GLN A 133 11.49 24.66 7.18
N GLU A 134 11.06 23.54 7.75
CA GLU A 134 11.66 22.21 7.62
C GLU A 134 11.38 21.61 6.23
N ASN A 135 10.18 21.83 5.70
CA ASN A 135 9.76 21.39 4.37
C ASN A 135 10.17 22.35 3.25
N LYS A 136 11.04 23.34 3.53
CA LYS A 136 11.37 24.39 2.57
C LYS A 136 11.81 23.86 1.22
N ASP A 137 12.69 22.86 1.19
CA ASP A 137 13.20 22.31 -0.06
C ASP A 137 12.08 21.61 -0.87
N PHE A 138 11.20 20.87 -0.18
CA PHE A 138 10.03 20.24 -0.80
C PHE A 138 9.07 21.29 -1.39
N LEU A 139 8.78 22.35 -0.64
CA LEU A 139 7.89 23.43 -1.06
C LEU A 139 8.47 24.27 -2.21
N ASP A 140 9.77 24.57 -2.17
CA ASP A 140 10.47 25.27 -3.25
C ASP A 140 10.44 24.46 -4.56
N GLU A 141 10.52 23.13 -4.49
CA GLU A 141 10.41 22.26 -5.65
C GLU A 141 9.00 22.23 -6.26
N LEU A 142 7.95 22.28 -5.43
CA LEU A 142 6.58 22.45 -5.91
C LEU A 142 6.39 23.80 -6.61
N ASP A 143 6.82 24.90 -5.97
CA ASP A 143 6.69 26.25 -6.54
C ASP A 143 7.47 26.39 -7.86
N ALA A 144 8.68 25.83 -7.94
CA ALA A 144 9.47 25.82 -9.16
C ALA A 144 8.78 25.08 -10.33
N ALA A 145 7.89 24.13 -10.02
CA ALA A 145 7.07 23.41 -10.99
C ALA A 145 5.69 24.05 -11.23
N GLY A 146 5.36 25.14 -10.52
CA GLY A 146 4.04 25.79 -10.58
C GLY A 146 2.94 24.98 -9.91
N LEU A 147 3.30 24.14 -8.93
CA LEU A 147 2.41 23.28 -8.16
C LEU A 147 2.24 23.83 -6.74
N THR A 148 1.23 23.31 -6.06
CA THR A 148 0.86 23.62 -4.68
C THR A 148 0.79 22.34 -3.84
N VAL A 149 0.61 22.48 -2.53
CA VAL A 149 0.44 21.31 -1.65
C VAL A 149 -0.81 20.49 -2.00
N ASP A 150 -1.81 21.11 -2.62
CA ASP A 150 -3.04 20.43 -3.07
C ASP A 150 -2.79 19.46 -4.24
N ASP A 151 -1.66 19.60 -4.95
CA ASP A 151 -1.25 18.70 -6.03
C ASP A 151 -0.53 17.44 -5.50
N VAL A 152 -0.30 17.37 -4.18
CA VAL A 152 0.34 16.23 -3.52
C VAL A 152 -0.70 15.17 -3.21
N VAL A 153 -0.48 13.95 -3.71
CA VAL A 153 -1.40 12.82 -3.54
C VAL A 153 -0.82 11.81 -2.57
N SER A 154 -1.66 11.31 -1.67
CA SER A 154 -1.35 10.12 -0.87
C SER A 154 -1.79 8.87 -1.61
N PRO A 155 -0.89 7.90 -1.84
CA PRO A 155 -1.24 6.71 -2.59
C PRO A 155 -1.95 5.64 -1.76
N MET A 156 -1.90 5.74 -0.44
CA MET A 156 -2.48 4.78 0.49
C MET A 156 -2.57 5.38 1.89
N ASP A 157 -3.54 4.91 2.67
CA ASP A 157 -3.62 5.16 4.10
C ASP A 157 -2.46 4.48 4.84
N TYR A 158 -1.98 5.13 5.90
CA TYR A 158 -0.82 4.69 6.67
C TYR A 158 -0.98 4.97 8.17
N GLY A 159 -2.01 4.35 8.77
CA GLY A 159 -2.31 4.48 10.19
C GLY A 159 -2.76 5.89 10.55
N GLN A 160 -2.00 6.56 11.43
CA GLN A 160 -2.21 7.97 11.79
C GLN A 160 -1.25 8.91 11.06
N ASN A 161 -0.31 8.37 10.29
CA ASN A 161 0.66 9.14 9.52
C ASN A 161 0.29 9.07 8.03
N TRP A 162 1.13 9.66 7.19
CA TRP A 162 0.88 9.68 5.75
C TRP A 162 2.09 9.22 4.96
N LEU A 163 1.78 8.48 3.90
CA LEU A 163 2.66 8.35 2.75
C LEU A 163 2.15 9.27 1.65
N ILE A 164 3.05 9.98 1.00
CA ILE A 164 2.73 10.89 -0.10
C ILE A 164 3.66 10.64 -1.28
N TRP A 165 3.15 10.88 -2.48
CA TRP A 165 3.98 10.95 -3.67
C TRP A 165 4.46 12.37 -3.91
N HIS A 166 5.74 12.50 -4.20
CA HIS A 166 6.27 13.76 -4.67
C HIS A 166 5.80 14.02 -6.11
N PRO A 167 5.16 15.17 -6.41
CA PRO A 167 4.58 15.42 -7.73
C PRO A 167 5.59 15.54 -8.89
N VAL A 168 6.87 15.76 -8.60
CA VAL A 168 7.92 16.03 -9.60
C VAL A 168 9.12 15.10 -9.51
N LYS A 169 9.45 14.61 -8.30
CA LYS A 169 10.54 13.66 -8.11
C LYS A 169 10.06 12.26 -8.44
N THR A 170 10.89 11.51 -9.14
CA THR A 170 10.64 10.11 -9.44
C THR A 170 11.62 9.20 -8.71
N ASN A 171 11.15 8.00 -8.38
CA ASN A 171 11.95 6.88 -7.93
C ASN A 171 12.80 6.29 -9.09
N SER A 172 13.57 5.22 -8.82
CA SER A 172 14.44 4.58 -9.82
C SER A 172 13.68 3.95 -10.99
N ARG A 173 12.37 3.77 -10.85
CA ARG A 173 11.49 3.17 -11.85
C ARG A 173 10.78 4.23 -12.72
N GLY A 174 11.02 5.52 -12.46
CA GLY A 174 10.35 6.61 -13.16
C GLY A 174 8.92 6.86 -12.68
N GLU A 175 8.52 6.26 -11.55
CA GLU A 175 7.24 6.53 -10.88
C GLU A 175 7.46 7.55 -9.75
N PRO A 176 6.42 8.22 -9.22
CA PRO A 176 6.60 9.23 -8.18
C PRO A 176 7.38 8.72 -6.96
N ALA A 177 8.30 9.55 -6.45
CA ALA A 177 9.08 9.24 -5.26
C ALA A 177 8.19 9.25 -4.01
N LEU A 178 8.39 8.29 -3.11
CA LEU A 178 7.60 8.14 -1.89
C LEU A 178 8.22 8.96 -0.75
N TYR A 179 7.39 9.71 -0.05
CA TYR A 179 7.74 10.46 1.15
C TYR A 179 6.83 10.04 2.31
N PHE A 180 7.40 10.04 3.50
CA PHE A 180 6.69 9.87 4.76
C PHE A 180 6.49 11.22 5.43
N VAL A 181 5.30 11.43 5.98
CA VAL A 181 4.94 12.59 6.79
C VAL A 181 4.34 12.09 8.09
N SER A 182 4.99 12.37 9.21
CA SER A 182 4.42 12.08 10.52
C SER A 182 3.36 13.11 10.86
N HIS A 183 2.22 12.68 11.43
CA HIS A 183 1.25 13.61 12.01
C HIS A 183 1.82 14.40 13.20
N GLY A 184 2.91 13.93 13.83
CA GLY A 184 3.51 14.60 14.98
C GLY A 184 4.29 15.87 14.62
N ASP A 185 5.07 15.83 13.53
CA ASP A 185 5.97 16.93 13.16
C ASP A 185 5.69 17.52 11.77
N CYS A 186 4.86 16.86 10.96
CA CYS A 186 4.46 17.28 9.62
C CYS A 186 5.64 17.50 8.65
N VAL A 187 6.82 16.90 8.92
CA VAL A 187 8.00 17.02 8.06
C VAL A 187 8.03 15.89 7.03
N ALA A 188 8.09 16.27 5.75
CA ALA A 188 8.19 15.35 4.63
C ALA A 188 9.60 14.79 4.49
N ARG A 189 9.73 13.46 4.57
CA ARG A 189 11.01 12.75 4.48
C ARG A 189 10.94 11.73 3.36
N GLU A 190 11.90 11.77 2.44
CA GLU A 190 11.97 10.75 1.38
C GLU A 190 12.21 9.37 1.99
N VAL A 191 11.39 8.39 1.60
CA VAL A 191 11.56 6.99 2.02
C VAL A 191 12.55 6.33 1.06
N THR A 192 13.85 6.50 1.32
CA THR A 192 14.88 6.11 0.35
C THR A 192 14.93 4.61 0.09
N ARG A 193 14.53 3.79 1.08
CA ARG A 193 14.35 2.34 0.94
C ARG A 193 13.30 1.94 -0.09
N ALA A 194 12.31 2.80 -0.35
CA ALA A 194 11.27 2.53 -1.33
C ALA A 194 11.65 2.92 -2.77
N ARG A 195 12.85 3.47 -3.01
CA ARG A 195 13.23 4.04 -4.31
C ARG A 195 13.25 3.04 -5.46
N ASP A 196 13.53 1.77 -5.17
CA ASP A 196 13.59 0.71 -6.18
C ASP A 196 12.29 -0.13 -6.24
N LEU A 197 11.34 0.14 -5.35
CA LEU A 197 10.10 -0.62 -5.21
C LEU A 197 9.04 -0.12 -6.20
N ALA A 198 8.37 -1.08 -6.84
CA ALA A 198 7.06 -0.85 -7.45
C ALA A 198 5.96 -0.84 -6.37
N PHE A 199 4.74 -0.42 -6.72
CA PHE A 199 3.64 -0.31 -5.77
C PHE A 199 3.28 -1.64 -5.06
N GLY A 200 3.29 -2.77 -5.78
CA GLY A 200 3.03 -4.09 -5.19
C GLY A 200 4.04 -4.47 -4.08
N PRO A 201 5.35 -4.48 -4.37
CA PRO A 201 6.39 -4.68 -3.35
C PRO A 201 6.37 -3.66 -2.21
N LEU A 202 5.98 -2.41 -2.47
CA LEU A 202 5.78 -1.41 -1.41
C LEU A 202 4.63 -1.80 -0.47
N LEU A 203 3.47 -2.21 -1.00
CA LEU A 203 2.35 -2.72 -0.19
C LEU A 203 2.79 -3.93 0.66
N LEU A 204 3.57 -4.84 0.08
CA LEU A 204 4.10 -6.00 0.80
C LEU A 204 5.09 -5.62 1.90
N ALA A 205 5.96 -4.63 1.65
CA ALA A 205 6.86 -4.10 2.66
C ALA A 205 6.09 -3.54 3.86
N ILE A 206 5.01 -2.79 3.60
CA ILE A 206 4.17 -2.20 4.63
C ILE A 206 3.38 -3.26 5.40
N MET A 207 2.80 -4.26 4.72
CA MET A 207 2.19 -5.42 5.39
C MET A 207 3.20 -6.19 6.25
N ALA A 208 4.42 -6.40 5.76
CA ALA A 208 5.46 -7.08 6.52
C ALA A 208 5.88 -6.28 7.76
N GLN A 209 5.95 -4.95 7.65
CA GLN A 209 6.23 -4.08 8.78
C GLN A 209 5.14 -4.17 9.85
N GLU A 210 3.87 -4.04 9.47
CA GLU A 210 2.75 -4.02 10.42
C GLU A 210 2.38 -5.40 10.98
N ILE A 211 2.52 -6.48 10.20
CA ILE A 211 2.06 -7.83 10.58
C ILE A 211 3.22 -8.67 11.13
N LEU A 212 4.43 -8.49 10.60
CA LEU A 212 5.60 -9.30 10.99
C LEU A 212 6.60 -8.55 11.87
N ASP A 213 6.35 -7.28 12.21
CA ASP A 213 7.26 -6.42 12.98
C ASP A 213 8.66 -6.34 12.34
N GLN A 214 8.69 -6.25 11.00
CA GLN A 214 9.93 -6.12 10.24
C GLN A 214 10.25 -4.65 9.97
N ASP A 215 11.46 -4.22 10.31
CA ASP A 215 11.96 -2.90 9.95
C ASP A 215 12.36 -2.88 8.47
N VAL A 216 11.40 -2.50 7.62
CA VAL A 216 11.57 -2.50 6.15
C VAL A 216 11.71 -1.07 5.61
N LEU A 217 11.04 -0.10 6.25
CA LEU A 217 11.03 1.31 5.88
C LEU A 217 11.47 2.15 7.09
N ASP A 218 12.71 1.97 7.54
CA ASP A 218 13.25 2.55 8.79
C ASP A 218 13.00 4.07 8.91
N GLU A 219 12.88 4.81 7.80
CA GLU A 219 12.60 6.25 7.79
C GLU A 219 11.18 6.63 8.29
N VAL A 220 10.31 5.65 8.50
CA VAL A 220 8.87 5.85 8.77
C VAL A 220 8.54 5.94 10.26
N TYR A 221 9.48 5.67 11.17
CA TYR A 221 9.26 5.80 12.62
C TYR A 221 10.50 6.25 13.42
N ASN A 222 11.52 6.80 12.74
CA ASN A 222 12.76 7.31 13.35
C ASN A 222 12.79 8.83 13.56
#